data_AF-A0A177HGV2-F1
#
_entry.id   AF-A0A177HGV2-F1
#
_cell.length_a   1.000
_cell.length_b   1.000
_cell.length_c   1.000
_cell.angle_alpha   90.00
_cell.angle_beta   90.00
_cell.angle_gamma   90.00
#
_symmetry.space_group_name_H-M   'P 1'
#
loop_
_entity.id
_entity.type
_entity.pdbx_description
1 polymer ?
#
loop_
_entity_poly.entity_id
_entity_poly.type
_entity_poly.pdbx_seq_one_letter_code
_entity_poly.pdbx_strand_id
1 'polypeptide(L)'
;MFEISTVDRNNEHRLCGALSAGQWVGGRVSLPAPGPGTRPYATMVGMPPFTPRDFQLVLLRRMADHNPDLVEDARREMGVSLADMREANRRWQAMARSPRARGAASRYRSVLGTPESTAVRRIGDLACEALLWPVPLWPDLRFEVLLAPNGAVWNEWLVRAPGAPGPSLRTIADLRPWSCTVDEAARGFAPARPMEGTAPTRWRLAFTAPDEDGVRRRVVAEFTWGLLQRLTSVE
;
A
#
# COMPACT_ATOMS: atom_id res chain seq x y z
N MET A 1 -22.00 2.15 -17.54
CA MET A 1 -21.35 0.86 -17.90
C MET A 1 -19.93 0.96 -17.39
N PHE A 2 -19.68 0.46 -16.17
CA PHE A 2 -18.38 0.63 -15.51
C PHE A 2 -17.48 -0.53 -15.89
N GLU A 3 -16.33 -0.20 -16.48
CA GLU A 3 -15.32 -1.17 -16.88
C GLU A 3 -14.60 -1.67 -15.62
N ILE A 4 -14.82 -2.95 -15.27
CA ILE A 4 -14.22 -3.59 -14.09
C ILE A 4 -12.71 -3.59 -14.27
N SER A 5 -12.00 -2.93 -13.36
CA SER A 5 -10.54 -2.83 -13.44
C SER A 5 -9.92 -4.22 -13.28
N THR A 6 -9.02 -4.59 -14.18
CA THR A 6 -8.28 -5.87 -14.20
C THR A 6 -7.47 -6.14 -12.92
N VAL A 7 -7.39 -5.15 -12.01
CA VAL A 7 -6.75 -5.24 -10.69
C VAL A 7 -7.50 -6.19 -9.74
N ASP A 8 -8.84 -6.20 -9.73
CA ASP A 8 -9.61 -6.94 -8.70
C ASP A 8 -9.45 -8.47 -8.81
N ARG A 9 -9.48 -9.01 -10.03
CA ARG A 9 -9.35 -10.47 -10.26
C ARG A 9 -7.96 -11.01 -9.91
N ASN A 10 -6.92 -10.19 -9.99
CA ASN A 10 -5.54 -10.65 -9.75
C ASN A 10 -5.18 -10.76 -8.26
N ASN A 11 -5.96 -10.14 -7.36
CA ASN A 11 -5.58 -10.05 -5.95
C ASN A 11 -6.06 -11.23 -5.10
N GLU A 12 -7.12 -11.94 -5.52
CA GLU A 12 -7.55 -13.20 -4.90
C GLU A 12 -6.40 -14.23 -4.85
N HIS A 13 -5.56 -14.25 -5.89
CA HIS A 13 -4.43 -15.17 -6.02
C HIS A 13 -3.31 -14.96 -4.99
N ARG A 14 -3.14 -13.76 -4.39
CA ARG A 14 -2.10 -13.53 -3.36
C ARG A 14 -2.42 -14.28 -2.06
N LEU A 15 -3.71 -14.44 -1.73
CA LEU A 15 -4.15 -15.16 -0.54
C LEU A 15 -4.25 -16.68 -0.78
N CYS A 16 -4.41 -17.12 -2.04
CA CYS A 16 -4.38 -18.53 -2.42
C CYS A 16 -2.98 -19.09 -2.77
N GLY A 17 -1.95 -18.25 -2.87
CA GLY A 17 -0.66 -18.55 -3.51
C GLY A 17 0.31 -19.50 -2.78
N ALA A 18 -0.14 -20.26 -1.79
CA ALA A 18 0.69 -21.25 -1.11
C ALA A 18 0.52 -22.65 -1.73
N LEU A 19 1.28 -22.98 -2.79
CA LEU A 19 1.62 -24.34 -3.27
C LEU A 19 2.63 -24.29 -4.46
N SER A 20 3.42 -25.36 -4.64
CA SER A 20 4.55 -25.57 -5.59
C SER A 20 4.33 -25.12 -7.06
N ALA A 21 5.29 -24.62 -7.87
CA ALA A 21 6.75 -24.74 -8.07
C ALA A 21 7.17 -25.57 -9.32
N GLY A 22 7.87 -24.93 -10.27
CA GLY A 22 8.46 -25.52 -11.50
C GLY A 22 9.32 -24.51 -12.28
N GLN A 23 10.32 -24.97 -13.05
CA GLN A 23 11.31 -24.15 -13.80
C GLN A 23 10.71 -23.50 -15.08
N TRP A 24 11.30 -22.48 -15.74
CA TRP A 24 12.45 -22.57 -16.68
C TRP A 24 13.00 -21.19 -17.15
N VAL A 25 14.10 -21.24 -17.92
CA VAL A 25 14.91 -20.12 -18.51
C VAL A 25 14.33 -19.68 -19.88
N GLY A 26 14.45 -18.45 -20.41
CA GLY A 26 15.06 -17.20 -19.92
C GLY A 26 15.93 -16.49 -21.00
N GLY A 27 15.78 -15.17 -21.23
CA GLY A 27 16.53 -14.43 -22.28
C GLY A 27 16.36 -12.89 -22.24
N ARG A 28 17.42 -12.14 -22.57
CA ARG A 28 17.47 -10.65 -22.59
C ARG A 28 17.46 -10.09 -24.02
N VAL A 29 16.89 -8.90 -24.19
CA VAL A 29 17.19 -7.98 -25.32
C VAL A 29 17.43 -6.58 -24.77
N SER A 30 18.44 -5.88 -25.30
CA SER A 30 18.85 -4.53 -24.89
C SER A 30 18.34 -3.46 -25.86
N LEU A 31 18.16 -2.22 -25.39
CA LEU A 31 17.89 -1.04 -26.23
C LEU A 31 18.89 0.10 -25.92
N PRO A 32 19.31 0.90 -26.92
CA PRO A 32 20.34 1.94 -26.78
C PRO A 32 19.81 3.30 -26.27
N ALA A 33 20.72 4.17 -25.84
CA ALA A 33 20.45 5.45 -25.19
C ALA A 33 20.38 6.67 -26.15
N PRO A 34 19.66 7.75 -25.78
CA PRO A 34 19.67 9.03 -26.51
C PRO A 34 20.78 9.98 -26.03
N GLY A 35 21.28 10.82 -26.95
CA GLY A 35 22.36 11.79 -26.72
C GLY A 35 21.92 13.15 -26.14
N PRO A 36 22.89 14.04 -25.81
CA PRO A 36 22.64 15.23 -24.98
C PRO A 36 22.37 16.51 -25.76
N GLY A 37 21.64 17.45 -25.14
CA GLY A 37 21.42 18.79 -25.66
C GLY A 37 20.72 19.69 -24.65
N THR A 38 21.48 20.34 -23.76
CA THR A 38 20.95 21.20 -22.69
C THR A 38 21.39 22.65 -22.91
N ARG A 39 20.44 23.59 -22.83
CA ARG A 39 20.72 25.02 -22.55
C ARG A 39 20.16 25.34 -21.16
N PRO A 40 20.84 26.16 -20.34
CA PRO A 40 20.46 26.38 -18.95
C PRO A 40 19.17 27.20 -18.84
N TYR A 41 18.29 26.79 -17.94
CA TYR A 41 17.04 27.48 -17.65
C TYR A 41 17.25 28.52 -16.55
N ALA A 42 16.52 29.64 -16.61
CA ALA A 42 16.51 30.62 -15.54
C ALA A 42 16.01 29.99 -14.23
N THR A 43 16.59 30.40 -13.11
CA THR A 43 16.24 29.89 -11.76
C THR A 43 14.84 30.35 -11.37
N MET A 44 13.82 29.59 -11.79
CA MET A 44 12.53 29.64 -11.10
C MET A 44 12.76 29.21 -9.66
N VAL A 45 12.20 29.96 -8.70
CA VAL A 45 12.12 29.53 -7.30
C VAL A 45 11.22 28.29 -7.26
N GLY A 46 11.85 27.12 -7.38
CA GLY A 46 11.15 25.85 -7.46
C GLY A 46 10.43 25.56 -6.16
N MET A 47 9.16 25.16 -6.25
CA MET A 47 8.46 24.53 -5.13
C MET A 47 9.33 23.38 -4.59
N PRO A 48 9.53 23.26 -3.26
CA PRO A 48 10.43 22.26 -2.68
C PRO A 48 10.09 20.85 -3.19
N PRO A 49 11.09 19.97 -3.40
CA PRO A 49 10.87 18.64 -3.95
C PRO A 49 9.84 17.85 -3.13
N PHE A 50 9.10 16.96 -3.78
CA PHE A 50 8.16 16.08 -3.08
C PHE A 50 8.93 14.94 -2.41
N THR A 51 8.74 14.77 -1.11
CA THR A 51 9.59 13.92 -0.24
C THR A 51 8.85 12.67 0.27
N PRO A 52 9.55 11.71 0.91
CA PRO A 52 8.91 10.62 1.64
C PRO A 52 8.02 11.09 2.81
N ARG A 53 8.28 12.29 3.38
CA ARG A 53 7.41 12.90 4.39
C ARG A 53 6.09 13.34 3.78
N ASP A 54 6.13 14.02 2.63
CA ASP A 54 4.92 14.40 1.88
C ASP A 54 4.12 13.16 1.44
N PHE A 55 4.79 12.07 1.07
CA PHE A 55 4.11 10.82 0.72
C PHE A 55 3.31 10.23 1.89
N GLN A 56 3.84 10.26 3.12
CA GLN A 56 3.09 9.82 4.31
C GLN A 56 1.83 10.68 4.55
N LEU A 57 1.87 11.97 4.20
CA LEU A 57 0.67 12.83 4.23
C LEU A 57 -0.39 12.43 3.18
N VAL A 58 0.01 11.85 2.04
CA VAL A 58 -0.92 11.25 1.08
C VAL A 58 -1.62 10.03 1.68
N LEU A 59 -0.87 9.18 2.40
CA LEU A 59 -1.42 8.02 3.09
C LEU A 59 -2.43 8.44 4.16
N LEU A 60 -2.00 9.33 5.07
CA LEU A 60 -2.83 9.91 6.13
C LEU A 60 -4.09 10.58 5.61
N ARG A 61 -4.00 11.39 4.54
CA ARG A 61 -5.19 12.04 3.97
C ARG A 61 -6.25 11.02 3.57
N ARG A 62 -5.88 9.83 3.10
CA ARG A 62 -6.85 8.79 2.72
C ARG A 62 -7.43 8.07 3.94
N MET A 63 -6.62 7.88 4.99
CA MET A 63 -7.05 7.29 6.27
C MET A 63 -8.00 8.22 7.05
N ALA A 64 -7.86 9.54 6.88
CA ALA A 64 -8.74 10.55 7.47
C ALA A 64 -10.21 10.45 6.99
N ASP A 65 -10.48 9.73 5.89
CA ASP A 65 -11.85 9.43 5.47
C ASP A 65 -12.57 8.48 6.47
N HIS A 66 -11.83 7.82 7.37
CA HIS A 66 -12.33 6.86 8.37
C HIS A 66 -11.95 7.24 9.81
N ASN A 67 -10.71 7.70 10.04
CA ASN A 67 -10.18 8.02 11.37
C ASN A 67 -9.60 9.45 11.39
N PRO A 68 -10.44 10.50 11.37
CA PRO A 68 -9.97 11.89 11.26
C PRO A 68 -9.11 12.33 12.46
N ASP A 69 -9.50 11.94 13.69
CA ASP A 69 -8.83 12.38 14.92
C ASP A 69 -7.44 11.74 15.06
N LEU A 70 -7.33 10.42 14.87
CA LEU A 70 -6.05 9.69 14.85
C LEU A 70 -5.09 10.21 13.78
N VAL A 71 -5.61 10.69 12.65
CA VAL A 71 -4.79 11.35 11.60
C VAL A 71 -4.34 12.74 12.03
N GLU A 72 -5.15 13.49 12.76
CA GLU A 72 -4.76 14.81 13.30
C GLU A 72 -3.70 14.67 14.40
N ASP A 73 -3.78 13.64 15.25
CA ASP A 73 -2.76 13.33 16.25
C ASP A 73 -1.42 12.95 15.59
N ALA A 74 -1.43 11.98 14.66
CA ALA A 74 -0.24 11.59 13.89
C ALA A 74 0.39 12.77 13.13
N ARG A 75 -0.45 13.67 12.60
CA ARG A 75 -0.01 14.93 11.97
C ARG A 75 0.67 15.89 12.94
N ARG A 76 0.18 15.99 14.19
CA ARG A 76 0.74 16.84 15.24
C ARG A 76 2.09 16.35 15.70
N GLU A 77 2.23 15.04 15.91
CA GLU A 77 3.52 14.38 16.17
C GLU A 77 4.51 14.62 15.01
N MET A 78 4.04 14.53 13.76
CA MET A 78 4.81 14.89 12.58
C MET A 78 5.11 16.39 12.44
N GLY A 79 4.53 17.28 13.24
CA GLY A 79 4.74 18.73 13.17
C GLY A 79 4.32 19.36 11.84
N VAL A 80 3.17 18.97 11.28
CA VAL A 80 2.64 19.47 10.00
C VAL A 80 1.25 20.10 10.13
N SER A 81 0.87 21.01 9.24
CA SER A 81 -0.47 21.63 9.21
C SER A 81 -1.44 20.89 8.27
N LEU A 82 -2.76 21.06 8.51
CA LEU A 82 -3.80 20.45 7.67
C LEU A 82 -3.72 20.96 6.21
N ALA A 83 -3.20 22.18 6.02
CA ALA A 83 -2.90 22.73 4.71
C ALA A 83 -1.77 21.95 4.01
N ASP A 84 -0.68 21.62 4.71
CA ASP A 84 0.44 20.83 4.15
C ASP A 84 -0.04 19.44 3.69
N MET A 85 -0.90 18.77 4.48
CA MET A 85 -1.46 17.48 4.08
C MET A 85 -2.36 17.59 2.85
N ARG A 86 -3.18 18.64 2.75
CA ARG A 86 -4.01 18.90 1.56
C ARG A 86 -3.15 19.21 0.33
N GLU A 87 -2.09 20.00 0.49
CA GLU A 87 -1.16 20.38 -0.56
C GLU A 87 -0.34 19.16 -1.06
N ALA A 88 0.21 18.35 -0.14
CA ALA A 88 0.88 17.09 -0.49
C ALA A 88 -0.05 16.17 -1.29
N ASN A 89 -1.32 16.02 -0.87
CA ASN A 89 -2.29 15.22 -1.63
C ASN A 89 -2.56 15.84 -3.02
N ARG A 90 -2.77 17.17 -3.12
CA ARG A 90 -2.96 17.88 -4.40
C ARG A 90 -1.79 17.64 -5.37
N ARG A 91 -0.55 17.77 -4.88
CA ARG A 91 0.67 17.55 -5.66
C ARG A 91 0.80 16.10 -6.12
N TRP A 92 0.54 15.13 -5.23
CA TRP A 92 0.53 13.70 -5.59
C TRP A 92 -0.52 13.38 -6.65
N GLN A 93 -1.73 13.89 -6.49
CA GLN A 93 -2.84 13.74 -7.42
C GLN A 93 -2.55 14.35 -8.80
N ALA A 94 -1.81 15.46 -8.86
CA ALA A 94 -1.32 16.05 -10.11
C ALA A 94 -0.24 15.18 -10.78
N MET A 95 0.72 14.64 -10.00
CA MET A 95 1.74 13.71 -10.53
C MET A 95 1.12 12.41 -11.05
N ALA A 96 0.12 11.87 -10.36
CA ALA A 96 -0.54 10.62 -10.74
C ALA A 96 -1.41 10.73 -12.02
N ARG A 97 -1.99 11.91 -12.30
CA ARG A 97 -2.82 12.16 -13.49
C ARG A 97 -2.04 12.71 -14.70
N SER A 98 -0.74 12.96 -14.59
CA SER A 98 0.04 13.56 -15.67
C SER A 98 0.11 12.63 -16.90
N PRO A 99 -0.29 13.07 -18.11
CA PRO A 99 -0.16 12.28 -19.33
C PRO A 99 1.30 11.96 -19.71
N ARG A 100 2.27 12.67 -19.12
CA ARG A 100 3.72 12.43 -19.27
C ARG A 100 4.31 11.66 -18.07
N ALA A 101 3.48 11.08 -17.20
CA ALA A 101 3.96 10.30 -16.07
C ALA A 101 4.75 9.08 -16.58
N ARG A 102 5.97 8.91 -16.06
CA ARG A 102 6.68 7.63 -16.12
C ARG A 102 5.82 6.57 -15.43
N GLY A 103 5.89 5.32 -15.88
CA GLY A 103 5.08 4.22 -15.32
C GLY A 103 5.12 4.16 -13.79
N ALA A 104 4.02 3.76 -13.14
CA ALA A 104 3.76 4.00 -11.71
C ALA A 104 4.93 3.64 -10.77
N ALA A 105 5.65 2.54 -11.01
CA ALA A 105 6.85 2.16 -10.26
C ALA A 105 7.97 3.22 -10.26
N SER A 106 8.15 3.94 -11.38
CA SER A 106 9.10 5.05 -11.49
C SER A 106 8.68 6.27 -10.69
N ARG A 107 7.37 6.50 -10.50
CA ARG A 107 6.87 7.58 -9.62
C ARG A 107 7.27 7.34 -8.18
N TYR A 108 7.10 6.12 -7.65
CA TYR A 108 7.55 5.77 -6.30
C TYR A 108 9.06 5.88 -6.14
N ARG A 109 9.85 5.29 -7.05
CA ARG A 109 11.32 5.42 -7.04
C ARG A 109 11.78 6.88 -7.10
N SER A 110 11.04 7.77 -7.78
CA SER A 110 11.36 9.20 -7.86
C SER A 110 10.98 10.03 -6.64
N VAL A 111 10.10 9.53 -5.76
CA VAL A 111 9.57 10.22 -4.56
C VAL A 111 10.14 9.65 -3.27
N LEU A 112 10.25 8.32 -3.21
CA LEU A 112 10.72 7.55 -2.07
C LEU A 112 12.21 7.18 -2.17
N GLY A 113 12.84 7.44 -3.32
CA GLY A 113 14.23 7.08 -3.59
C GLY A 113 14.40 5.59 -3.88
N THR A 114 15.59 5.06 -3.62
CA THR A 114 15.90 3.63 -3.71
C THR A 114 15.10 2.85 -2.64
N PRO A 115 14.49 1.69 -2.98
CA PRO A 115 13.91 0.80 -1.98
C PRO A 115 14.96 0.40 -0.93
N GLU A 116 14.54 0.26 0.33
CA GLU A 116 15.38 -0.31 1.39
C GLU A 116 15.65 -1.80 1.12
N SER A 117 14.63 -2.50 0.62
CA SER A 117 14.76 -3.89 0.18
C SER A 117 13.89 -4.16 -1.05
N THR A 118 14.30 -5.16 -1.82
CA THR A 118 13.46 -5.79 -2.85
C THR A 118 13.31 -7.27 -2.53
N ALA A 119 12.13 -7.83 -2.80
CA ALA A 119 11.82 -9.23 -2.53
C ALA A 119 11.04 -9.84 -3.70
N VAL A 120 11.29 -11.10 -4.02
CA VAL A 120 10.46 -11.83 -4.98
C VAL A 120 9.26 -12.43 -4.23
N ARG A 121 8.05 -12.09 -4.67
CA ARG A 121 6.80 -12.74 -4.23
C ARG A 121 6.37 -13.71 -5.32
N ARG A 122 5.96 -14.93 -4.94
CA ARG A 122 5.27 -15.84 -5.87
C ARG A 122 3.78 -15.76 -5.63
N ILE A 123 3.02 -15.56 -6.70
CA ILE A 123 1.56 -15.50 -6.72
C ILE A 123 1.11 -16.44 -7.83
N GLY A 124 0.72 -17.65 -7.44
CA GLY A 124 0.59 -18.77 -8.39
C GLY A 124 1.93 -19.06 -9.06
N ASP A 125 1.93 -19.11 -10.39
CA ASP A 125 3.10 -19.29 -11.25
C ASP A 125 3.94 -18.02 -11.45
N LEU A 126 3.42 -16.84 -11.06
CA LEU A 126 4.03 -15.55 -11.37
C LEU A 126 5.01 -15.10 -10.30
N ALA A 127 6.21 -14.71 -10.75
CA ALA A 127 7.25 -14.08 -9.93
C ALA A 127 7.12 -12.55 -10.00
N CYS A 128 6.58 -11.96 -8.93
CA CYS A 128 6.39 -10.52 -8.78
C CYS A 128 7.56 -9.90 -8.00
N GLU A 129 7.99 -8.68 -8.37
CA GLU A 129 8.98 -7.91 -7.62
C GLU A 129 8.27 -7.02 -6.61
N ALA A 130 8.47 -7.24 -5.31
CA ALA A 130 8.06 -6.33 -4.26
C ALA A 130 9.19 -5.32 -3.97
N LEU A 131 8.88 -4.03 -4.05
CA LEU A 131 9.76 -2.93 -3.66
C LEU A 131 9.31 -2.37 -2.33
N LEU A 132 10.18 -2.33 -1.32
CA LEU A 132 9.84 -1.92 0.03
C LEU A 132 10.57 -0.63 0.41
N TRP A 133 9.84 0.38 0.88
CA TRP A 133 10.39 1.62 1.43
C TRP A 133 10.00 1.83 2.90
N PRO A 134 10.87 2.46 3.71
CA PRO A 134 10.54 2.85 5.07
C PRO A 134 9.47 3.94 5.07
N VAL A 135 8.57 3.86 6.05
CA VAL A 135 7.58 4.89 6.35
C VAL A 135 7.76 5.33 7.81
N PRO A 136 8.60 6.35 8.08
CA PRO A 136 8.98 6.74 9.45
C PRO A 136 7.85 6.91 10.48
N LEU A 137 6.62 7.24 10.06
CA LEU A 137 5.44 7.29 10.93
C LEU A 137 5.01 5.92 11.48
N TRP A 138 5.33 4.84 10.76
CA TRP A 138 5.09 3.46 11.17
C TRP A 138 6.41 2.67 11.07
N PRO A 139 7.33 2.78 12.06
CA PRO A 139 8.69 2.24 11.97
C PRO A 139 8.77 0.74 11.64
N ASP A 140 7.82 -0.05 12.15
CA ASP A 140 7.71 -1.49 11.93
C ASP A 140 7.02 -1.87 10.61
N LEU A 141 6.58 -0.91 9.81
CA LEU A 141 5.93 -1.13 8.51
C LEU A 141 6.81 -0.67 7.36
N ARG A 142 6.52 -1.21 6.17
CA ARG A 142 7.09 -0.77 4.90
C ARG A 142 5.97 -0.51 3.91
N PHE A 143 6.14 0.48 3.05
CA PHE A 143 5.29 0.63 1.87
C PHE A 143 5.80 -0.31 0.77
N GLU A 144 5.04 -1.37 0.49
CA GLU A 144 5.31 -2.35 -0.56
C GLU A 144 4.60 -1.92 -1.86
N VAL A 145 5.36 -1.70 -2.91
CA VAL A 145 4.85 -1.64 -4.29
C VAL A 145 5.17 -2.96 -4.96
N LEU A 146 4.13 -3.74 -5.25
CA LEU A 146 4.25 -5.03 -5.94
C LEU A 146 4.16 -4.82 -7.45
N LEU A 147 5.19 -5.27 -8.17
CA LEU A 147 5.26 -5.24 -9.63
C LEU A 147 4.98 -6.63 -10.21
N ALA A 148 4.16 -6.67 -11.25
CA ALA A 148 4.03 -7.80 -12.15
C ALA A 148 5.34 -8.09 -12.91
N PRO A 149 5.45 -9.29 -13.53
CA PRO A 149 6.55 -9.61 -14.44
C PRO A 149 6.74 -8.61 -15.60
N ASN A 150 5.67 -7.93 -16.04
CA ASN A 150 5.72 -6.88 -17.06
C ASN A 150 6.03 -5.47 -16.51
N GLY A 151 6.36 -5.34 -15.22
CA GLY A 151 6.65 -4.07 -14.56
C GLY A 151 5.44 -3.20 -14.22
N ALA A 152 4.21 -3.65 -14.52
CA ALA A 152 3.00 -2.97 -14.07
C ALA A 152 2.87 -3.06 -12.55
N VAL A 153 2.41 -1.98 -11.91
CA VAL A 153 2.09 -2.01 -10.48
C VAL A 153 0.78 -2.76 -10.27
N TRP A 154 0.80 -3.76 -9.41
CA TRP A 154 -0.37 -4.57 -9.03
C TRP A 154 -0.97 -4.13 -7.70
N ASN A 155 -0.15 -3.92 -6.67
CA ASN A 155 -0.59 -3.50 -5.34
C ASN A 155 0.39 -2.49 -4.73
N GLU A 156 -0.12 -1.67 -3.81
CA GLU A 156 0.56 -0.49 -3.25
C GLU A 156 0.17 -0.32 -1.77
N TRP A 157 0.70 -1.14 -0.85
CA TRP A 157 0.17 -1.25 0.53
C TRP A 157 1.25 -1.19 1.61
N LEU A 158 0.85 -0.85 2.83
CA LEU A 158 1.64 -1.03 4.04
C LEU A 158 1.66 -2.50 4.45
N VAL A 159 2.87 -3.04 4.60
CA VAL A 159 3.15 -4.42 5.06
C VAL A 159 4.05 -4.39 6.29
N ARG A 160 4.06 -5.45 7.10
CA ARG A 160 5.04 -5.60 8.18
C ARG A 160 6.45 -5.62 7.61
N ALA A 161 7.37 -4.86 8.22
CA ALA A 161 8.77 -4.87 7.82
C ALA A 161 9.38 -6.29 8.01
N PRO A 162 10.25 -6.76 7.10
CA PRO A 162 10.90 -8.06 7.25
C PRO A 162 11.62 -8.17 8.61
N GLY A 163 11.25 -9.17 9.40
CA GLY A 163 11.82 -9.41 10.74
C GLY A 163 11.18 -8.61 11.88
N ALA A 164 10.33 -7.62 11.61
CA ALA A 164 9.58 -6.93 12.67
C ALA A 164 8.45 -7.82 13.22
N PRO A 165 8.18 -7.79 14.54
CA PRO A 165 7.12 -8.59 15.15
C PRO A 165 5.74 -8.13 14.67
N GLY A 166 4.88 -9.10 14.34
CA GLY A 166 3.47 -8.85 14.03
C GLY A 166 2.62 -8.70 15.32
N PRO A 167 1.41 -8.15 15.20
CA PRO A 167 0.48 -8.02 16.32
C PRO A 167 -0.06 -9.40 16.74
N SER A 168 -0.25 -9.58 18.05
CA SER A 168 -0.86 -10.80 18.62
C SER A 168 -2.38 -10.74 18.56
N LEU A 169 -2.95 -10.97 17.38
CA LEU A 169 -4.39 -10.93 17.15
C LEU A 169 -5.07 -12.20 17.69
N ARG A 170 -5.93 -12.05 18.71
CA ARG A 170 -6.69 -13.14 19.36
C ARG A 170 -8.19 -12.87 19.39
N THR A 171 -8.60 -11.63 19.64
CA THR A 171 -10.01 -11.23 19.69
C THR A 171 -10.28 -9.99 18.82
N ILE A 172 -11.55 -9.63 18.71
CA ILE A 172 -12.02 -8.39 18.07
C ILE A 172 -11.43 -7.14 18.73
N ALA A 173 -11.09 -7.18 20.03
CA ALA A 173 -10.51 -6.04 20.74
C ALA A 173 -9.05 -5.72 20.30
N ASP A 174 -8.31 -6.69 19.76
CA ASP A 174 -6.95 -6.47 19.23
C ASP A 174 -6.95 -5.68 17.90
N LEU A 175 -8.08 -5.67 17.20
CA LEU A 175 -8.29 -5.06 15.87
C LEU A 175 -8.61 -3.55 15.96
N ARG A 176 -7.76 -2.80 16.64
CA ARG A 176 -7.80 -1.34 16.71
C ARG A 176 -7.33 -0.70 15.39
N PRO A 177 -7.76 0.53 15.05
CA PRO A 177 -7.20 1.27 13.92
C PRO A 177 -5.67 1.25 13.93
N TRP A 178 -5.08 0.97 12.76
CA TRP A 178 -3.64 0.87 12.50
C TRP A 178 -2.89 -0.25 13.24
N SER A 179 -3.55 -1.14 14.00
CA SER A 179 -2.87 -2.21 14.74
C SER A 179 -2.27 -3.30 13.84
N CYS A 180 -2.93 -3.63 12.72
CA CYS A 180 -2.54 -4.71 11.83
C CYS A 180 -2.74 -4.40 10.34
N THR A 181 -1.98 -5.12 9.52
CA THR A 181 -2.13 -5.16 8.07
C THR A 181 -3.17 -6.21 7.64
N VAL A 182 -3.61 -6.13 6.38
CA VAL A 182 -4.56 -7.09 5.79
C VAL A 182 -4.02 -8.52 5.76
N ASP A 183 -2.73 -8.71 5.45
CA ASP A 183 -2.06 -10.02 5.46
C ASP A 183 -1.98 -10.61 6.89
N GLU A 184 -1.86 -9.76 7.91
CA GLU A 184 -1.86 -10.17 9.33
C GLU A 184 -3.26 -10.58 9.80
N ALA A 185 -4.30 -9.79 9.47
CA ALA A 185 -5.68 -10.10 9.81
C ALA A 185 -6.18 -11.39 9.12
N ALA A 186 -5.85 -11.57 7.83
CA ALA A 186 -6.23 -12.75 7.07
C ALA A 186 -5.60 -14.04 7.62
N ARG A 187 -4.37 -13.95 8.16
CA ARG A 187 -3.69 -15.07 8.83
C ARG A 187 -4.24 -15.32 10.24
N GLY A 188 -4.47 -14.27 11.02
CA GLY A 188 -4.92 -14.37 12.41
C GLY A 188 -6.34 -14.91 12.56
N PHE A 189 -7.23 -14.60 11.62
CA PHE A 189 -8.66 -14.96 11.68
C PHE A 189 -9.11 -15.83 10.50
N ALA A 190 -8.28 -16.80 10.11
CA ALA A 190 -8.63 -17.76 9.06
C ALA A 190 -9.85 -18.63 9.46
N PRO A 191 -10.75 -18.97 8.51
CA PRO A 191 -10.76 -18.53 7.11
C PRO A 191 -11.27 -17.08 6.96
N ALA A 192 -10.53 -16.28 6.22
CA ALA A 192 -10.88 -14.90 5.91
C ALA A 192 -11.24 -14.76 4.42
N ARG A 193 -12.36 -14.11 4.12
CA ARG A 193 -12.89 -13.91 2.77
C ARG A 193 -12.65 -12.46 2.31
N PRO A 194 -11.89 -12.24 1.22
CA PRO A 194 -11.79 -10.93 0.59
C PRO A 194 -13.13 -10.39 0.13
N MET A 195 -13.26 -9.06 0.16
CA MET A 195 -14.42 -8.33 -0.32
C MET A 195 -13.98 -7.07 -1.05
N GLU A 196 -14.71 -6.71 -2.10
CA GLU A 196 -14.49 -5.50 -2.89
C GLU A 196 -14.43 -4.24 -1.99
N GLY A 197 -13.43 -3.40 -2.20
CA GLY A 197 -13.25 -2.14 -1.48
C GLY A 197 -14.28 -1.09 -1.90
N THR A 198 -14.63 -0.17 -1.00
CA THR A 198 -15.60 0.91 -1.31
C THR A 198 -15.02 2.02 -2.20
N ALA A 199 -13.72 1.99 -2.49
CA ALA A 199 -13.02 2.93 -3.37
C ALA A 199 -11.60 2.41 -3.67
N PRO A 200 -10.87 2.97 -4.67
CA PRO A 200 -9.46 2.64 -4.90
C PRO A 200 -8.62 2.80 -3.62
N THR A 201 -7.67 1.88 -3.42
CA THR A 201 -6.78 1.73 -2.24
C THR A 201 -7.46 1.32 -0.93
N ARG A 202 -8.78 1.10 -0.93
CA ARG A 202 -9.50 0.47 0.19
C ARG A 202 -9.65 -1.03 -0.06
N TRP A 203 -9.62 -1.81 1.00
CA TRP A 203 -9.84 -3.26 0.96
C TRP A 203 -10.80 -3.68 2.06
N ARG A 204 -11.51 -4.79 1.89
CA ARG A 204 -12.37 -5.35 2.94
C ARG A 204 -12.13 -6.85 3.10
N LEU A 205 -12.27 -7.32 4.34
CA LEU A 205 -12.03 -8.71 4.71
C LEU A 205 -13.11 -9.16 5.70
N ALA A 206 -13.92 -10.14 5.32
CA ALA A 206 -14.87 -10.80 6.23
C ALA A 206 -14.21 -11.99 6.92
N PHE A 207 -14.38 -12.11 8.24
CA PHE A 207 -13.90 -13.25 9.01
C PHE A 207 -14.71 -13.44 10.29
N THR A 208 -14.40 -14.51 11.03
CA THR A 208 -15.07 -14.86 12.29
C THR A 208 -14.06 -14.89 13.45
N ALA A 209 -14.14 -13.89 14.32
CA ALA A 209 -13.24 -13.68 15.46
C ALA A 209 -14.02 -13.77 16.80
N PRO A 210 -13.39 -14.19 17.90
CA PRO A 210 -13.98 -14.08 19.24
C PRO A 210 -14.12 -12.61 19.67
N ASP A 211 -15.21 -12.25 20.33
CA ASP A 211 -15.28 -11.05 21.16
C ASP A 211 -14.61 -11.27 22.54
N GLU A 212 -14.77 -10.33 23.46
CA GLU A 212 -14.14 -10.38 24.79
C GLU A 212 -14.71 -11.51 25.68
N ASP A 213 -15.97 -11.89 25.46
CA ASP A 213 -16.63 -13.04 26.10
C ASP A 213 -16.28 -14.38 25.42
N GLY A 214 -15.45 -14.34 24.37
CA GLY A 214 -15.08 -15.51 23.57
C GLY A 214 -16.14 -15.95 22.54
N VAL A 215 -17.26 -15.21 22.43
CA VAL A 215 -18.33 -15.52 21.47
C VAL A 215 -17.84 -15.15 20.07
N ARG A 216 -17.91 -16.11 19.14
CA ARG A 216 -17.44 -15.90 17.78
C ARG A 216 -18.43 -15.03 17.00
N ARG A 217 -18.04 -13.80 16.66
CA ARG A 217 -18.82 -12.88 15.83
C ARG A 217 -18.29 -12.85 14.42
N ARG A 218 -19.19 -12.61 13.47
CA ARG A 218 -18.84 -12.28 12.10
C ARG A 218 -18.55 -10.79 12.00
N VAL A 219 -17.40 -10.44 11.45
CA VAL A 219 -16.98 -9.05 11.28
C VAL A 219 -16.44 -8.82 9.87
N VAL A 220 -16.56 -7.58 9.40
CA VAL A 220 -15.87 -7.08 8.22
C VAL A 220 -14.88 -6.02 8.66
N ALA A 221 -13.60 -6.25 8.42
CA ALA A 221 -12.55 -5.26 8.62
C ALA A 221 -12.37 -4.44 7.35
N GLU A 222 -12.31 -3.11 7.48
CA GLU A 222 -11.98 -2.20 6.38
C GLU A 222 -10.53 -1.71 6.51
N PHE A 223 -9.78 -1.80 5.42
CA PHE A 223 -8.38 -1.40 5.33
C PHE A 223 -8.23 -0.25 4.34
N THR A 224 -7.22 0.59 4.53
CA THR A 224 -6.80 1.63 3.60
C THR A 224 -5.29 1.57 3.49
N TRP A 225 -4.77 1.50 2.26
CA TRP A 225 -3.36 1.16 2.01
C TRP A 225 -2.94 -0.15 2.69
N GLY A 226 -3.82 -1.14 2.77
CA GLY A 226 -3.55 -2.42 3.46
C GLY A 226 -3.49 -2.37 4.98
N LEU A 227 -3.64 -1.19 5.61
CA LEU A 227 -3.62 -1.00 7.06
C LEU A 227 -5.04 -0.85 7.62
N LEU A 228 -5.35 -1.54 8.73
CA LEU A 228 -6.68 -1.59 9.33
C LEU A 228 -7.18 -0.18 9.71
N GLN A 229 -8.41 0.17 9.31
CA GLN A 229 -9.03 1.45 9.65
C GLN A 229 -10.17 1.29 10.64
N ARG A 230 -11.08 0.33 10.43
CA ARG A 230 -12.22 0.10 11.31
C ARG A 230 -12.77 -1.31 11.12
N LEU A 231 -13.60 -1.73 12.08
CA LEU A 231 -14.49 -2.87 11.92
C LEU A 231 -15.91 -2.40 11.65
N THR A 232 -16.66 -3.21 10.90
CA THR A 232 -18.11 -3.15 10.78
C THR A 232 -18.67 -4.52 11.11
N SER A 233 -19.58 -4.59 12.08
CA SER A 233 -20.30 -5.82 12.40
C SER A 233 -21.11 -6.29 11.18
N VAL A 234 -21.19 -7.59 11.00
CA VAL A 234 -22.21 -8.22 10.15
C VAL A 234 -23.01 -9.13 11.07
N GLU A 235 -24.33 -8.96 11.06
CA GLU A 235 -25.27 -9.78 11.85
C GLU A 235 -25.03 -11.30 11.65
#